data_AF-A0A1F8V164-F1
#
_entry.id   AF-A0A1F8V164-F1
#
_cell.length_a   1.000
_cell.length_b   1.000
_cell.length_c   1.000
_cell.angle_alpha   90.00
_cell.angle_beta   90.00
_cell.angle_gamma   90.00
#
_symmetry.space_group_name_H-M   'P 1'
#
loop_
_entity.id
_entity.type
_entity.pdbx_description
1 polymer ?
#
loop_
_entity_poly.entity_id
_entity_poly.type
_entity_poly.pdbx_seq_one_letter_code
_entity_poly.pdbx_strand_id
1 'polypeptide(L)'
;MNRNFKEKPERIELRVTPQEKKKIEQLAKKCCLSLSEYIRKRALGYAPRTVLPGVFYDFNRRLGELLNTELSPVTEKAVLQLFDEIHSELLTPGKQRTGEIAKEMGGDVTWPPPDSGL
;
A
#
# COMPACT_ATOMS: atom_id res chain seq x y z
N MET A 1 -15.11 -36.48 -21.20
CA MET A 1 -15.20 -36.15 -19.75
C MET A 1 -14.97 -34.64 -19.59
N ASN A 2 -16.01 -33.92 -19.18
CA ASN A 2 -16.00 -32.46 -19.08
C ASN A 2 -15.49 -32.05 -17.67
N ARG A 3 -14.21 -31.68 -17.54
CA ARG A 3 -13.67 -31.17 -16.27
C ARG A 3 -13.97 -29.68 -16.18
N ASN A 4 -15.03 -29.33 -15.47
CA ASN A 4 -15.31 -27.98 -15.04
C ASN A 4 -14.30 -27.63 -13.93
N PHE A 5 -13.14 -27.06 -14.29
CA PHE A 5 -12.26 -26.41 -13.32
C PHE A 5 -12.95 -25.13 -12.87
N LYS A 6 -13.89 -25.23 -11.91
CA LYS A 6 -14.28 -24.06 -11.14
C LYS A 6 -13.06 -23.66 -10.33
N GLU A 7 -12.36 -22.64 -10.78
CA GLU A 7 -11.32 -21.96 -10.01
C GLU A 7 -11.91 -21.68 -8.62
N LYS A 8 -11.35 -22.32 -7.58
CA LYS A 8 -11.68 -21.95 -6.21
C LYS A 8 -11.04 -20.58 -6.02
N PRO A 9 -11.80 -19.51 -5.71
CA PRO A 9 -11.18 -18.23 -5.43
C PRO A 9 -10.22 -18.43 -4.26
N GLU A 10 -8.94 -18.07 -4.47
CA GLU A 10 -7.94 -18.12 -3.42
C GLU A 10 -8.41 -17.20 -2.28
N ARG A 11 -8.57 -17.79 -1.09
CA ARG A 11 -9.12 -17.12 0.07
C ARG A 11 -8.05 -17.04 1.15
N ILE A 12 -7.82 -15.83 1.65
CA ILE A 12 -6.98 -15.59 2.82
C ILE A 12 -7.86 -15.71 4.06
N GLU A 13 -7.53 -16.67 4.94
CA GLU A 13 -8.17 -16.82 6.24
C GLU A 13 -7.19 -16.43 7.34
N LEU A 14 -7.58 -15.45 8.16
CA LEU A 14 -6.77 -14.94 9.27
C LEU A 14 -7.56 -15.12 10.57
N ARG A 15 -7.00 -15.88 11.51
CA ARG A 15 -7.55 -16.01 12.86
C ARG A 15 -6.98 -14.92 13.75
N VAL A 16 -7.86 -14.14 14.38
CA VAL A 16 -7.53 -13.04 15.27
C VAL A 16 -8.51 -12.98 16.43
N THR A 17 -8.05 -12.45 17.55
CA THR A 17 -8.89 -12.07 18.68
C THR A 17 -9.77 -10.86 18.33
N PRO A 18 -10.85 -10.59 19.10
CA PRO A 18 -11.67 -9.40 18.89
C PRO A 18 -10.88 -8.08 18.99
N GLN A 19 -9.87 -8.02 19.86
CA GLN A 19 -9.04 -6.83 20.05
C GLN A 19 -8.11 -6.59 18.85
N GLU A 20 -7.46 -7.64 18.35
CA GLU A 20 -6.63 -7.59 17.15
C GLU A 20 -7.46 -7.20 15.93
N LYS A 21 -8.66 -7.78 15.78
CA LYS A 21 -9.60 -7.40 14.71
C LYS A 21 -9.90 -5.91 14.73
N LYS A 22 -10.23 -5.34 15.89
CA LYS A 22 -10.50 -3.90 16.05
C LYS A 22 -9.29 -3.05 15.66
N LYS A 23 -8.08 -3.50 16.00
CA LYS A 23 -6.83 -2.82 15.62
C LYS A 23 -6.63 -2.84 14.10
N ILE A 24 -6.82 -3.98 13.46
CA ILE A 24 -6.71 -4.14 11.99
C ILE A 24 -7.74 -3.23 11.29
N GLU A 25 -8.99 -3.19 11.77
CA GLU A 25 -10.03 -2.32 11.22
C GLU A 25 -9.67 -0.83 11.33
N GLN A 26 -9.10 -0.41 12.46
CA GLN A 26 -8.61 0.96 12.64
C GLN A 26 -7.46 1.29 11.68
N LEU A 27 -6.51 0.37 11.48
CA LEU A 27 -5.40 0.55 10.54
C LEU A 27 -5.90 0.63 9.08
N ALA A 28 -6.81 -0.26 8.68
CA ALA A 28 -7.45 -0.23 7.37
C ALA A 28 -8.15 1.11 7.13
N LYS A 29 -8.92 1.60 8.11
CA LYS A 29 -9.62 2.89 8.04
C LYS A 29 -8.65 4.07 7.90
N LYS A 30 -7.53 4.09 8.63
CA LYS A 30 -6.49 5.12 8.48
C LYS A 30 -5.87 5.14 7.08
N CYS A 31 -5.82 3.98 6.42
CA CYS A 31 -5.34 3.84 5.05
C CYS A 31 -6.43 4.09 4.00
N CYS A 32 -7.67 4.41 4.42
CA CYS A 32 -8.85 4.48 3.55
C CYS A 32 -9.09 3.20 2.72
N LEU A 33 -8.77 2.03 3.29
CA LEU A 33 -8.96 0.73 2.67
C LEU A 33 -10.11 -0.02 3.32
N SER A 34 -10.76 -0.89 2.54
CA SER A 34 -11.60 -1.93 3.14
C SER A 34 -10.74 -2.92 3.94
N LEU A 35 -11.33 -3.58 4.93
CA LEU A 35 -10.62 -4.60 5.73
C LEU A 35 -10.00 -5.68 4.83
N SER A 36 -10.75 -6.17 3.84
CA SER A 36 -10.29 -7.20 2.90
C SER A 36 -9.13 -6.73 2.03
N GLU A 37 -9.19 -5.49 1.53
CA GLU A 37 -8.11 -4.93 0.72
C GLU A 37 -6.84 -4.70 1.55
N TYR A 38 -7.00 -4.18 2.76
CA TYR A 38 -5.89 -4.03 3.70
C TYR A 38 -5.20 -5.38 3.94
N ILE A 39 -5.97 -6.42 4.30
CA ILE A 39 -5.43 -7.78 4.53
C ILE A 39 -4.72 -8.32 3.29
N ARG A 40 -5.28 -8.14 2.08
CA ARG A 40 -4.64 -8.60 0.84
C ARG A 40 -3.30 -7.91 0.60
N LYS A 41 -3.23 -6.58 0.77
CA LYS A 41 -1.96 -5.84 0.62
C LYS A 41 -0.92 -6.30 1.64
N ARG A 42 -1.35 -6.53 2.89
CA ARG A 42 -0.48 -7.06 3.95
C ARG A 42 -0.03 -8.50 3.68
N ALA A 43 -0.89 -9.34 3.12
CA ALA A 43 -0.53 -10.69 2.69
C ALA A 43 0.50 -10.66 1.55
N LEU A 44 0.45 -9.68 0.66
CA LEU A 44 1.48 -9.45 -0.36
C LEU A 44 2.76 -8.76 0.20
N GLY A 45 2.84 -8.58 1.52
CA GLY A 45 3.98 -7.94 2.20
C GLY A 45 4.06 -6.43 2.00
N TYR A 46 3.03 -5.76 1.48
CA TYR A 46 3.03 -4.30 1.39
C TYR A 46 2.79 -3.66 2.76
N ALA A 47 3.31 -2.45 2.93
CA ALA A 47 2.99 -1.54 4.01
C ALA A 47 2.02 -0.46 3.49
N PRO A 48 0.69 -0.65 3.65
CA PRO A 48 -0.28 0.36 3.26
C PRO A 48 -0.01 1.66 4.02
N ARG A 49 0.04 2.77 3.29
CA ARG A 49 0.22 4.10 3.85
C ARG A 49 -1.12 4.78 4.03
N THR A 50 -1.18 5.73 4.96
CA THR A 50 -2.32 6.65 5.08
C THR A 50 -2.43 7.49 3.82
N VAL A 51 -3.65 7.83 3.42
CA VAL A 51 -3.88 8.76 2.31
C VAL A 51 -3.21 10.09 2.64
N LEU A 52 -2.47 10.64 1.67
CA LEU A 52 -1.81 11.92 1.84
C LEU A 52 -2.83 13.05 1.98
N PRO A 53 -2.53 14.10 2.77
CA PRO A 53 -3.42 15.24 2.92
C PRO A 53 -3.79 15.87 1.57
N GLY A 54 -4.99 16.46 1.45
CA GLY A 54 -5.45 17.14 0.24
C GLY A 54 -4.44 18.15 -0.33
N VAL A 55 -3.74 18.86 0.57
CA VAL A 55 -2.70 19.84 0.23
C VAL A 55 -1.52 19.25 -0.55
N PHE A 56 -1.26 17.94 -0.45
CA PHE A 56 -0.25 17.26 -1.27
C PHE A 56 -0.63 17.28 -2.75
N TYR A 57 -1.91 17.12 -3.07
CA TYR A 57 -2.38 17.15 -4.46
C TYR A 57 -2.33 18.57 -5.03
N ASP A 58 -2.61 19.59 -4.22
CA ASP A 58 -2.42 20.99 -4.63
C ASP A 58 -0.96 21.32 -4.89
N PHE A 59 -0.04 20.83 -4.05
CA PHE A 59 1.39 20.94 -4.28
C PHE A 59 1.82 20.26 -5.59
N ASN A 60 1.39 19.03 -5.83
CA ASN A 60 1.67 18.30 -7.06
C ASN A 60 1.15 19.01 -8.31
N ARG A 61 -0.07 19.57 -8.23
CA ARG A 61 -0.65 20.36 -9.34
C ARG A 61 0.24 21.55 -9.69
N ARG A 62 0.67 22.32 -8.68
CA ARG A 62 1.55 23.49 -8.87
C ARG A 62 2.92 23.11 -9.44
N LEU A 63 3.46 21.96 -9.04
CA LEU A 63 4.68 21.43 -9.64
C LEU A 63 4.48 21.07 -11.13
N GLY A 64 3.34 20.48 -11.47
CA GLY A 64 2.99 20.23 -12.88
C GLY A 64 2.86 21.52 -13.69
N GLU A 65 2.24 22.55 -13.11
CA GLU A 65 2.16 23.89 -13.72
C GLU A 65 3.56 24.49 -13.96
N LEU A 66 4.49 24.34 -13.01
CA LEU A 66 5.88 24.78 -13.17
C LEU A 66 6.58 24.04 -14.32
N LEU A 67 6.41 22.72 -14.42
CA LEU A 67 7.01 21.91 -15.49
C LEU A 67 6.46 22.23 -16.89
N ASN A 68 5.29 22.85 -16.99
CA ASN A 68 4.72 23.32 -18.25
C ASN A 68 5.27 24.69 -18.70
N THR A 69 6.12 25.33 -17.89
CA THR A 69 6.79 26.58 -18.28
C THR A 69 8.08 26.29 -19.06
N GLU A 70 8.62 27.30 -19.76
CA GLU A 70 9.91 27.14 -20.43
C GLU A 70 11.04 27.00 -19.40
N LEU A 71 11.60 25.81 -19.30
CA LEU A 71 12.74 25.48 -18.45
C LEU A 71 13.96 25.15 -19.31
N SER A 72 15.16 25.38 -18.77
CA SER A 72 16.35 24.85 -19.41
C SER A 72 16.35 23.31 -19.33
N PRO A 73 16.90 22.59 -20.31
CA PRO A 73 16.92 21.12 -20.28
C PRO A 73 17.62 20.53 -19.04
N VAL A 74 18.60 21.24 -18.49
CA VAL A 74 19.32 20.83 -17.27
C VAL A 74 18.40 20.97 -16.05
N THR A 75 17.67 22.08 -15.95
CA THR A 75 16.73 22.34 -14.87
C THR A 75 15.56 21.37 -14.91
N GLU A 76 14.96 21.17 -16.08
CA GLU A 76 13.84 20.24 -16.27
C GLU A 76 14.21 18.83 -15.81
N LYS A 77 15.38 18.31 -16.24
CA LYS A 77 15.87 17.00 -15.81
C LYS A 77 16.03 16.89 -14.29
N ALA A 78 16.60 17.91 -13.65
CA ALA A 78 16.78 17.91 -12.19
C ALA A 78 15.43 17.92 -11.44
N VAL A 79 14.45 18.68 -11.93
CA VAL A 79 13.11 18.73 -11.34
C VAL A 79 12.38 17.38 -11.51
N LEU A 80 12.47 16.75 -12.69
CA LEU A 80 11.88 15.43 -12.91
C LEU A 80 12.51 14.37 -12.02
N GLN A 81 13.83 14.39 -11.83
CA GLN A 81 14.51 13.46 -10.91
C GLN A 81 14.01 13.64 -9.47
N LEU A 82 13.93 14.89 -9.00
CA LEU A 82 13.41 15.19 -7.66
C LEU A 82 11.95 14.73 -7.51
N PHE A 83 11.14 14.86 -8.57
CA PHE A 83 9.76 14.41 -8.58
C PHE A 83 9.66 12.89 -8.43
N ASP A 84 10.45 12.14 -9.18
CA ASP A 84 10.51 10.68 -9.07
C ASP A 84 10.92 10.24 -7.66
N GLU A 85 11.90 10.90 -7.06
CA GLU A 85 12.33 10.66 -5.67
C GLU A 85 11.18 10.89 -4.68
N ILE A 86 10.51 12.05 -4.76
CA ILE A 86 9.35 12.38 -3.89
C ILE A 86 8.22 11.37 -4.07
N HIS A 87 7.90 11.00 -5.31
CA HIS A 87 6.87 10.02 -5.61
C HIS A 87 7.22 8.63 -5.06
N SER A 88 8.48 8.22 -5.21
CA SER A 88 8.96 6.94 -4.70
C SER A 88 8.85 6.87 -3.16
N GLU A 89 9.10 7.97 -2.46
CA GLU A 89 9.06 8.01 -1.00
C GLU A 89 7.62 8.07 -0.46
N LEU A 90 6.77 8.87 -1.10
CA LEU A 90 5.43 9.19 -0.59
C LEU A 90 4.32 8.29 -1.11
N LEU A 91 4.37 7.89 -2.39
CA LEU A 91 3.29 7.15 -3.04
C LEU A 91 3.56 5.65 -3.16
N THR A 92 4.82 5.25 -3.27
CA THR A 92 5.14 3.83 -3.36
C THR A 92 5.03 3.18 -1.98
N PRO A 93 4.15 2.18 -1.81
CA PRO A 93 4.06 1.45 -0.55
C PRO A 93 5.33 0.64 -0.36
N GLY A 94 5.95 0.75 0.82
CA GLY A 94 7.10 -0.07 1.18
C GLY A 94 6.74 -1.56 1.28
N LYS A 95 7.76 -2.41 1.41
CA LYS A 95 7.60 -3.83 1.74
C LYS A 95 8.00 -4.08 3.20
N GLN A 96 7.26 -4.97 3.86
CA GLN A 96 7.51 -5.40 5.24
C GLN A 96 7.52 -6.92 5.31
N ARG A 97 8.33 -7.45 6.23
CA ARG A 97 8.41 -8.90 6.45
C ARG A 97 7.22 -9.36 7.30
N THR A 98 6.78 -10.60 7.11
CA THR A 98 5.71 -11.24 7.88
C THR A 98 5.82 -11.05 9.39
N GLY A 99 7.04 -11.16 9.96
CA GLY A 99 7.26 -10.97 11.39
C GLY A 99 7.05 -9.54 11.89
N GLU A 100 7.31 -8.53 11.05
CA GLU A 100 7.03 -7.12 11.38
C GLU A 100 5.53 -6.87 11.35
N ILE A 101 4.85 -7.44 10.36
CA ILE A 101 3.40 -7.36 10.22
C ILE A 101 2.70 -7.98 11.44
N ALA A 102 3.11 -9.17 11.88
CA ALA A 102 2.53 -9.83 13.06
C ALA A 102 2.68 -8.99 14.34
N LYS A 103 3.85 -8.39 14.56
CA LYS A 103 4.08 -7.47 15.70
C LYS A 103 3.17 -6.25 15.65
N GLU A 104 2.99 -5.65 14.47
CA GLU A 104 2.08 -4.52 14.30
C GLU A 104 0.63 -4.90 14.62
N MET A 105 0.19 -6.12 14.30
CA MET A 105 -1.19 -6.56 14.51
C MET A 105 -1.52 -7.04 15.93
N GLY A 106 -0.52 -7.40 16.75
CA GLY A 106 -0.79 -7.90 18.10
C GLY A 106 0.25 -8.83 18.70
N GLY A 107 1.35 -9.15 18.01
CA GLY A 107 2.42 -10.02 18.51
C GLY A 107 2.07 -11.51 18.49
N ASP A 108 0.85 -11.86 18.91
CA ASP A 108 0.33 -13.23 18.95
C ASP A 108 -0.41 -13.64 17.66
N VAL A 109 -0.65 -12.69 16.75
CA VAL A 109 -1.27 -12.97 15.44
C VAL A 109 -0.34 -13.85 14.60
N THR A 110 -0.82 -15.06 14.26
CA THR A 110 -0.15 -15.90 13.25
C THR A 110 -0.45 -15.35 11.86
N TRP A 111 0.44 -14.50 11.35
CA TRP A 111 0.30 -13.94 10.01
C TRP A 111 0.60 -15.02 8.95
N PRO A 112 -0.27 -15.21 7.95
CA PRO A 112 -0.03 -16.20 6.90
C PRO A 112 1.23 -15.86 6.10
N PRO A 113 1.88 -16.86 5.48
CA PRO A 113 3.01 -16.61 4.60
C PRO A 113 2.60 -15.64 3.48
N PRO A 114 3.56 -14.85 2.95
CA PRO A 114 3.26 -13.92 1.89
C PRO A 114 2.63 -14.64 0.70
N ASP A 115 1.58 -14.06 0.15
CA ASP A 115 0.95 -14.59 -1.05
C ASP A 115 1.94 -14.51 -2.22
N SER A 116 2.03 -15.59 -3.00
CA SER A 116 2.96 -15.74 -4.12
C SER A 116 2.62 -14.83 -5.30
N GLY A 117 1.44 -14.20 -5.29
CA GLY A 117 1.03 -13.26 -6.33
C GLY A 117 1.21 -13.83 -7.72
N LEU A 118 0.54 -14.95 -8.01
CA LEU A 118 0.44 -15.53 -9.34
C LEU A 118 -0.81 -15.01 -10.07
#